data_AF-K1TQJ4-F1
#
_entry.id   AF-K1TQJ4-F1
#
_cell.length_a   1.000
_cell.length_b   1.000
_cell.length_c   1.000
_cell.angle_alpha   90.00
_cell.angle_beta   90.00
_cell.angle_gamma   90.00
#
_symmetry.space_group_name_H-M   'P 1'
#
loop_
_entity.id
_entity.type
_entity.pdbx_description
1 polymer ?
#
loop_
_entity_poly.entity_id
_entity_poly.type
_entity_poly.pdbx_seq_one_letter_code
_entity_poly.pdbx_strand_id
1 'polypeptide(L)'
;NFIDALQSISFMYLCLHAEDVGGHTLGRIDQILYPYYKKDIDEGVITKEEAEEYFFDWWLKFNLSHIILETDSESWALPNTETDHTHNNGLVWTGFTDSITREKHTDDGYVIDIGGVDADGNDGVNDISWLVIKALNELNTLGMKPVFKLNEKTSPEFAKACYETNSKLSMVSLQLRLTGMR
;
A
#
# COMPACT_ATOMS: atom_id res chain seq x y z
N ASN A 1 17.07 -11.67 -7.98
CA ASN A 1 16.76 -12.37 -6.70
C ASN A 1 15.71 -11.51 -5.99
N PHE A 2 15.12 -12.00 -4.90
CA PHE A 2 14.05 -11.36 -4.15
C PHE A 2 14.50 -10.06 -3.47
N ILE A 3 15.68 -10.06 -2.86
CA ILE A 3 16.24 -8.90 -2.15
C ILE A 3 16.47 -7.72 -3.11
N ASP A 4 17.04 -7.99 -4.29
CA ASP A 4 17.25 -6.98 -5.35
C ASP A 4 15.92 -6.44 -5.87
N ALA A 5 14.87 -7.28 -5.96
CA ALA A 5 13.56 -6.83 -6.38
C ALA A 5 12.94 -5.86 -5.36
N LEU A 6 13.00 -6.19 -4.07
CA LEU A 6 12.57 -5.30 -2.98
C LEU A 6 13.32 -3.96 -3.04
N GLN A 7 14.65 -4.01 -3.11
CA GLN A 7 15.49 -2.82 -3.16
C GLN A 7 15.25 -1.97 -4.42
N SER A 8 15.03 -2.60 -5.57
CA SER A 8 14.73 -1.91 -6.82
C SER A 8 13.40 -1.17 -6.74
N ILE A 9 12.38 -1.77 -6.14
CA ILE A 9 11.09 -1.09 -5.92
C ILE A 9 11.27 0.09 -4.96
N SER A 10 12.06 -0.06 -3.88
CA SER A 10 12.35 1.05 -2.97
C SER A 10 13.07 2.21 -3.68
N PHE A 11 14.04 1.94 -4.55
CA PHE A 11 14.71 2.99 -5.31
C PHE A 11 13.78 3.67 -6.31
N MET A 12 12.99 2.91 -7.06
CA MET A 12 11.97 3.47 -7.96
C MET A 12 11.02 4.39 -7.21
N TYR A 13 10.55 3.94 -6.05
CA TYR A 13 9.68 4.73 -5.18
C TYR A 13 10.34 6.03 -4.72
N LEU A 14 11.59 5.98 -4.25
CA LEU A 14 12.33 7.17 -3.83
C LEU A 14 12.57 8.15 -4.98
N CYS A 15 12.87 7.66 -6.19
CA CYS A 15 13.04 8.49 -7.36
C CYS A 15 11.73 9.19 -7.76
N LEU A 16 10.60 8.49 -7.72
CA LEU A 16 9.29 9.09 -8.00
C LEU A 16 8.98 10.22 -7.01
N HIS A 17 9.22 10.00 -5.71
CA HIS A 17 8.98 11.01 -4.68
C HIS A 17 9.96 12.19 -4.71
N ALA A 18 11.11 12.03 -5.36
CA ALA A 18 12.03 13.13 -5.59
C ALA A 18 11.60 14.02 -6.76
N GLU A 19 10.77 13.51 -7.66
CA GLU A 19 10.23 14.25 -8.82
C GLU A 19 8.85 14.86 -8.50
N ASP A 20 7.96 14.06 -7.91
CA ASP A 20 6.54 14.37 -7.72
C ASP A 20 6.09 13.96 -6.32
N VAL A 21 5.21 14.79 -5.72
CA VAL A 21 4.58 14.51 -4.40
C VAL A 21 3.20 13.87 -4.56
N GLY A 22 2.85 13.44 -5.77
CA GLY A 22 1.60 12.77 -6.10
C GLY A 22 1.45 11.37 -5.49
N GLY A 23 0.20 10.90 -5.43
CA GLY A 23 -0.13 9.57 -4.93
C GLY A 23 0.29 8.47 -5.91
N HIS A 24 1.52 7.96 -5.78
CA HIS A 24 2.03 6.88 -6.63
C HIS A 24 1.71 5.49 -6.05
N THR A 25 1.05 4.65 -6.84
CA THR A 25 0.73 3.28 -6.42
C THR A 25 1.79 2.28 -6.89
N LEU A 26 2.07 1.26 -6.09
CA LEU A 26 2.98 0.16 -6.47
C LEU A 26 2.25 -0.97 -7.23
N GLY A 27 0.95 -0.82 -7.46
CA GLY A 27 0.13 -1.80 -8.18
C GLY A 27 0.08 -3.16 -7.49
N ARG A 28 0.15 -4.24 -8.28
CA ARG A 28 0.08 -5.63 -7.81
C ARG A 28 1.43 -6.15 -7.32
N ILE A 29 1.88 -5.65 -6.17
CA ILE A 29 3.17 -6.03 -5.60
C ILE A 29 3.28 -7.54 -5.35
N ASP A 30 2.16 -8.19 -5.05
CA ASP A 30 2.05 -9.63 -4.85
C ASP A 30 2.50 -10.39 -6.10
N GLN A 31 2.11 -9.93 -7.29
CA GLN A 31 2.50 -10.57 -8.55
C GLN A 31 3.87 -10.14 -9.04
N ILE A 32 4.27 -8.89 -8.78
CA ILE A 32 5.56 -8.36 -9.18
C ILE A 32 6.69 -9.08 -8.43
N LEU A 33 6.52 -9.29 -7.12
CA LEU A 33 7.55 -9.88 -6.25
C LEU A 33 7.59 -11.41 -6.31
N TYR A 34 6.44 -12.07 -6.55
CA TYR A 34 6.34 -13.52 -6.41
C TYR A 34 7.29 -14.35 -7.29
N PRO A 35 7.57 -14.00 -8.57
CA PRO A 35 8.54 -14.74 -9.37
C PRO A 35 9.95 -14.76 -8.76
N TYR A 36 10.37 -13.65 -8.13
CA TYR A 36 11.67 -13.54 -7.49
C TYR A 36 11.69 -14.28 -6.15
N TYR A 37 10.63 -14.14 -5.35
CA TYR A 37 10.45 -14.88 -4.11
C TYR A 37 10.49 -16.39 -4.35
N LYS A 38 9.63 -16.88 -5.25
CA LYS A 38 9.49 -18.30 -5.54
C LYS A 38 10.81 -18.90 -6.03
N LYS A 39 11.49 -18.21 -6.95
CA LYS A 39 12.78 -18.65 -7.47
C LYS A 39 13.80 -18.84 -6.34
N ASP A 40 13.97 -17.84 -5.48
CA ASP A 40 14.99 -17.87 -4.44
C ASP A 40 14.68 -18.91 -3.35
N ILE A 41 13.39 -19.12 -3.03
CA ILE A 41 12.94 -20.20 -2.13
C ILE A 41 13.21 -21.57 -2.74
N ASP A 42 12.86 -21.78 -4.01
CA ASP A 42 13.06 -23.07 -4.70
C ASP A 42 14.54 -23.43 -4.87
N GLU A 43 15.39 -22.42 -5.12
CA GLU A 43 16.84 -22.57 -5.24
C GLU A 43 17.56 -22.64 -3.88
N GLY A 44 16.85 -22.42 -2.77
CA GLY A 44 17.41 -22.40 -1.43
C GLY A 44 18.39 -21.24 -1.20
N VAL A 45 18.25 -20.15 -1.95
CA VAL A 45 19.06 -18.92 -1.80
C VAL A 45 18.71 -18.20 -0.50
N ILE A 46 17.42 -18.21 -0.14
CA ILE A 46 16.91 -17.70 1.14
C ILE A 46 15.86 -18.69 1.69
N THR A 47 15.69 -18.68 3.00
CA THR A 47 14.61 -19.37 3.70
C THR A 47 13.33 -18.53 3.68
N LYS A 48 12.18 -19.13 4.05
CA LYS A 48 10.91 -18.38 4.16
C LYS A 48 10.98 -17.35 5.30
N GLU A 49 11.69 -17.70 6.36
CA GLU A 49 11.93 -16.85 7.52
C GLU A 49 12.78 -15.62 7.15
N GLU A 50 13.87 -15.81 6.40
CA GLU A 50 14.69 -14.70 5.89
C GLU A 50 13.89 -13.82 4.92
N ALA A 51 13.11 -14.44 4.01
CA ALA A 51 12.28 -13.69 3.07
C ALA A 51 11.24 -12.82 3.78
N GLU A 52 10.65 -13.32 4.87
CA GLU A 52 9.74 -12.55 5.72
C GLU A 52 10.46 -11.37 6.39
N GLU A 53 11.63 -11.58 6.97
CA GLU A 53 12.41 -10.51 7.61
C GLU A 53 12.76 -9.41 6.61
N TYR A 54 13.24 -9.77 5.42
CA TYR A 54 13.51 -8.80 4.35
C TYR A 54 12.25 -8.08 3.88
N PHE A 55 11.12 -8.79 3.78
CA PHE A 55 9.85 -8.18 3.41
C PHE A 55 9.36 -7.19 4.46
N PHE A 56 9.53 -7.49 5.75
CA PHE A 56 9.14 -6.60 6.84
C PHE A 56 10.03 -5.36 6.91
N ASP A 57 11.35 -5.51 6.78
CA ASP A 57 12.26 -4.36 6.66
C ASP A 57 11.88 -3.47 5.46
N TRP A 58 11.60 -4.09 4.32
CA TRP A 58 11.14 -3.37 3.14
C TRP A 58 9.81 -2.66 3.37
N TRP A 59 8.83 -3.32 4.00
CA TRP A 59 7.52 -2.76 4.33
C TRP A 59 7.63 -1.51 5.22
N LEU A 60 8.51 -1.53 6.22
CA LEU A 60 8.73 -0.41 7.13
C LEU A 60 9.23 0.85 6.40
N LYS A 61 9.95 0.72 5.28
CA LYS A 61 10.44 1.87 4.50
C LYS A 61 9.32 2.76 3.96
N PHE A 62 8.14 2.18 3.71
CA PHE A 62 6.96 2.91 3.23
C PHE A 62 6.11 3.52 4.36
N ASN A 63 6.56 3.39 5.60
CA ASN A 63 5.90 3.97 6.77
C ASN A 63 6.65 5.18 7.35
N LEU A 64 7.75 5.57 6.72
CA LEU A 64 8.62 6.66 7.17
C LEU A 64 8.27 8.01 6.52
N SER A 65 7.39 8.03 5.52
CA SER A 65 7.06 9.24 4.76
C SER A 65 6.20 10.20 5.59
N HIS A 66 6.72 11.41 5.71
CA HIS A 66 6.01 12.58 6.23
C HIS A 66 6.15 13.68 5.19
N ILE A 67 5.05 14.06 4.56
CA ILE A 67 5.05 15.19 3.62
C ILE A 67 5.05 16.47 4.45
N ILE A 68 6.10 17.29 4.30
CA ILE A 68 6.15 18.66 4.84
C ILE A 68 5.98 19.60 3.66
N LEU A 69 4.86 20.33 3.61
CA LEU A 69 4.64 21.39 2.64
C LEU A 69 5.17 22.70 3.24
N GLU A 70 6.15 23.32 2.59
CA GLU A 70 6.82 24.52 3.11
C GLU A 70 6.21 25.84 2.61
N THR A 71 5.36 25.83 1.58
CA THR A 71 4.72 27.04 1.01
C THR A 71 3.32 26.78 0.47
N ASP A 72 2.50 27.83 0.39
CA ASP A 72 1.07 27.81 0.04
C ASP A 72 0.78 26.98 -1.22
N SER A 73 -0.15 26.03 -1.14
CA SER A 73 -0.57 25.20 -2.28
C SER A 73 -1.49 25.99 -3.22
N GLU A 74 -1.39 25.75 -4.53
CA GLU A 74 -2.45 26.16 -5.46
C GLU A 74 -3.73 25.37 -5.19
N SER A 75 -4.85 26.07 -4.98
CA SER A 75 -6.17 25.45 -4.78
C SER A 75 -6.71 24.94 -6.11
N TRP A 76 -7.01 23.65 -6.18
CA TRP A 76 -7.72 23.02 -7.30
C TRP A 76 -9.25 23.09 -7.14
N ALA A 77 -9.76 23.83 -6.16
CA ALA A 77 -11.19 24.02 -5.98
C ALA A 77 -11.79 24.78 -7.18
N LEU A 78 -12.97 24.34 -7.63
CA LEU A 78 -13.72 25.08 -8.65
C LEU A 78 -14.12 26.45 -8.09
N PRO A 79 -14.10 27.52 -8.92
CA PRO A 79 -14.57 28.83 -8.47
C PRO A 79 -16.00 28.75 -7.91
N ASN A 80 -16.21 29.30 -6.71
CA ASN A 80 -17.50 29.37 -5.99
C ASN A 80 -18.02 28.06 -5.34
N THR A 81 -17.17 27.08 -5.02
CA THR A 81 -17.53 26.04 -4.04
C THR A 81 -17.19 26.51 -2.61
N GLU A 82 -18.01 26.15 -1.61
CA GLU A 82 -17.86 26.54 -0.18
C GLU A 82 -16.52 26.11 0.48
N THR A 83 -15.58 25.55 -0.27
CA THR A 83 -14.30 25.00 0.17
C THR A 83 -13.13 25.99 0.06
N ASP A 84 -13.38 27.28 -0.18
CA ASP A 84 -12.31 28.30 -0.26
C ASP A 84 -11.86 28.73 1.14
N HIS A 85 -11.07 27.86 1.78
CA HIS A 85 -10.40 28.12 3.05
C HIS A 85 -8.87 28.11 2.83
N THR A 86 -8.37 29.04 2.02
CA THR A 86 -6.93 29.28 1.86
C THR A 86 -6.34 29.81 3.16
N HIS A 87 -5.56 28.98 3.86
CA HIS A 87 -4.79 29.39 5.03
C HIS A 87 -3.37 29.78 4.57
N ASN A 88 -3.09 31.08 4.49
CA ASN A 88 -1.83 31.72 4.07
C ASN A 88 -0.64 31.48 5.03
N ASN A 89 -0.42 30.26 5.50
CA ASN A 89 0.72 29.93 6.38
C ASN A 89 1.43 28.63 5.98
N GLY A 90 1.25 28.16 4.73
CA GLY A 90 1.91 26.96 4.21
C GLY A 90 1.48 25.65 4.87
N LEU A 91 0.47 25.64 5.75
CA LEU A 91 -0.04 24.42 6.38
C LEU A 91 -1.42 24.08 5.81
N VAL A 92 -1.43 23.40 4.67
CA VAL A 92 -2.67 22.89 4.06
C VAL A 92 -2.50 21.44 3.68
N TRP A 93 -3.51 20.64 4.02
CA TRP A 93 -3.72 19.29 3.50
C TRP A 93 -5.00 19.31 2.68
N THR A 94 -4.97 18.73 1.49
CA THR A 94 -6.15 18.42 0.68
C THR A 94 -6.97 17.35 1.39
N GLY A 95 -7.87 17.77 2.27
CA GLY A 95 -8.89 16.86 2.77
C GLY A 95 -9.88 16.52 1.66
N PHE A 96 -10.20 15.24 1.49
CA PHE A 96 -11.62 14.94 1.54
C PHE A 96 -12.07 15.24 2.97
N THR A 97 -12.46 16.52 3.15
CA THR A 97 -13.10 17.15 4.31
C THR A 97 -12.29 17.30 5.60
N ASP A 98 -11.71 18.50 5.70
CA ASP A 98 -11.59 19.36 6.88
C ASP A 98 -10.68 18.97 8.06
N SER A 99 -9.53 19.67 8.07
CA SER A 99 -8.63 20.01 9.18
C SER A 99 -7.65 18.93 9.69
N ILE A 100 -6.35 19.18 9.53
CA ILE A 100 -5.30 18.54 10.32
C ILE A 100 -4.24 19.58 10.72
N THR A 101 -4.11 19.78 12.04
CA THR A 101 -3.09 20.61 12.72
C THR A 101 -1.78 19.82 12.89
N ARG A 102 -0.71 20.50 13.36
CA ARG A 102 0.68 20.02 13.60
C ARG A 102 0.85 18.71 14.42
N GLU A 103 -0.21 18.00 14.78
CA GLU A 103 -0.19 16.81 15.61
C GLU A 103 -0.61 15.49 14.92
N LYS A 104 -1.04 15.46 13.64
CA LYS A 104 -1.44 14.19 12.99
C LYS A 104 -1.09 14.01 11.51
N HIS A 105 -0.95 12.72 11.20
CA HIS A 105 -0.65 11.98 9.97
C HIS A 105 -0.99 12.64 8.62
N THR A 106 -0.03 12.56 7.70
CA THR A 106 -0.20 12.77 6.26
C THR A 106 -0.67 11.48 5.58
N ASP A 107 -1.88 11.48 5.01
CA ASP A 107 -2.41 10.35 4.23
C ASP A 107 -1.91 10.42 2.77
N ASP A 108 -0.69 9.96 2.55
CA ASP A 108 -0.06 9.86 1.22
C ASP A 108 -0.54 8.64 0.41
N GLY A 109 -1.56 7.91 0.91
CA GLY A 109 -2.43 7.07 0.11
C GLY A 109 -1.77 6.04 -0.82
N TYR A 110 -0.73 5.29 -0.41
CA TYR A 110 -0.12 4.27 -1.28
C TYR A 110 -0.97 3.02 -1.39
N VAL A 111 -1.90 3.05 -2.34
CA VAL A 111 -2.71 1.88 -2.65
C VAL A 111 -1.84 0.80 -3.28
N ILE A 112 -1.89 -0.40 -2.71
CA ILE A 112 -1.35 -1.61 -3.32
C ILE A 112 -2.49 -2.60 -3.53
N ASP A 113 -2.45 -3.34 -4.63
CA ASP A 113 -3.47 -4.34 -4.94
C ASP A 113 -2.95 -5.73 -4.59
N ILE A 114 -3.74 -6.52 -3.86
CA ILE A 114 -3.37 -7.87 -3.42
C ILE A 114 -4.44 -8.88 -3.83
N GLY A 115 -4.01 -10.03 -4.37
CA GLY A 115 -4.92 -11.09 -4.80
C GLY A 115 -5.70 -10.70 -6.06
N GLY A 116 -6.93 -11.19 -6.18
CA GLY A 116 -7.75 -11.08 -7.39
C GLY A 116 -7.43 -12.24 -8.33
N VAL A 117 -7.51 -12.00 -9.63
CA VAL A 117 -7.35 -13.05 -10.64
C VAL A 117 -6.02 -12.86 -11.37
N ASP A 118 -5.31 -13.94 -11.67
CA ASP A 118 -4.10 -13.88 -12.51
C ASP A 118 -4.43 -13.74 -14.01
N ALA A 119 -3.41 -13.73 -14.86
CA ALA A 119 -3.59 -13.61 -16.32
C ALA A 119 -4.34 -14.80 -16.94
N ASP A 120 -4.31 -15.96 -16.29
CA ASP A 120 -4.90 -17.22 -16.76
C ASP A 120 -6.31 -17.47 -16.20
N GLY A 121 -6.81 -16.56 -15.35
CA GLY A 121 -8.13 -16.69 -14.75
C GLY A 121 -8.16 -17.48 -13.43
N ASN A 122 -7.00 -17.81 -12.84
CA ASN A 122 -6.89 -18.50 -11.55
C ASN A 122 -6.82 -17.50 -10.39
N ASP A 123 -6.97 -18.02 -9.17
CA ASP A 123 -6.82 -17.20 -7.97
C ASP A 123 -5.38 -16.69 -7.88
N GLY A 124 -5.23 -15.37 -7.79
CA GLY A 124 -3.93 -14.71 -7.78
C GLY A 124 -3.28 -14.64 -6.40
N VAL A 125 -3.90 -15.18 -5.36
CA VAL A 125 -3.34 -15.19 -4.00
C VAL A 125 -2.08 -16.06 -3.97
N ASN A 126 -1.02 -15.52 -3.36
CA ASN A 126 0.28 -16.20 -3.25
C ASN A 126 0.96 -15.91 -1.90
N ASP A 127 2.18 -16.41 -1.70
CA ASP A 127 2.92 -16.24 -0.44
C ASP A 127 3.18 -14.75 -0.10
N ILE A 128 3.39 -13.88 -1.10
CA ILE A 128 3.55 -12.43 -0.87
C ILE A 128 2.24 -11.81 -0.38
N SER A 129 1.09 -12.30 -0.88
CA SER A 129 -0.23 -11.85 -0.41
C SER A 129 -0.41 -12.11 1.09
N TRP A 130 0.08 -13.26 1.57
CA TRP A 130 0.08 -13.60 3.00
C TRP A 130 1.07 -12.78 3.81
N LEU A 131 2.26 -12.51 3.27
CA LEU A 131 3.25 -11.64 3.91
C LEU A 131 2.69 -10.23 4.15
N VAL A 132 1.87 -9.71 3.23
CA VAL A 132 1.17 -8.42 3.44
C VAL A 132 0.22 -8.47 4.62
N ILE A 133 -0.63 -9.51 4.70
CA ILE A 133 -1.53 -9.69 5.86
C ILE A 133 -0.73 -9.80 7.16
N LYS A 134 0.38 -10.52 7.13
CA LYS A 134 1.26 -10.68 8.30
C LYS A 134 1.89 -9.35 8.71
N ALA A 135 2.45 -8.60 7.76
CA ALA A 135 3.04 -7.29 8.00
C ALA A 135 2.04 -6.30 8.62
N LEU A 136 0.80 -6.26 8.09
CA LEU A 136 -0.26 -5.41 8.64
C LEU A 136 -0.60 -5.78 10.09
N ASN A 137 -0.74 -7.07 10.38
CA ASN A 137 -1.14 -7.56 11.69
C ASN A 137 -0.04 -7.42 12.75
N GLU A 138 1.23 -7.62 12.36
CA GLU A 138 2.36 -7.63 13.30
C GLU A 138 2.97 -6.24 13.48
N LEU A 139 3.15 -5.49 12.38
CA LEU A 139 3.82 -4.20 12.43
C LEU A 139 2.86 -3.05 12.78
N ASN A 140 1.54 -3.23 12.64
CA ASN A 140 0.50 -2.22 12.94
C ASN A 140 0.80 -0.86 12.28
N THR A 141 1.14 -0.94 11.00
CA THR A 141 1.60 0.18 10.16
C THR A 141 0.48 0.67 9.24
N LEU A 142 0.51 1.96 8.87
CA LEU A 142 -0.59 2.62 8.13
C LEU A 142 -0.18 3.24 6.78
N GLY A 143 1.12 3.24 6.45
CA GLY A 143 1.64 3.88 5.24
C GLY A 143 1.18 3.19 3.96
N MET A 144 1.38 1.87 3.87
CA MET A 144 0.87 1.08 2.75
C MET A 144 -0.60 0.70 2.99
N LYS A 145 -1.44 0.91 1.97
CA LYS A 145 -2.89 0.72 2.06
C LYS A 145 -3.36 -0.36 1.09
N PRO A 146 -3.36 -1.64 1.50
CA PRO A 146 -3.72 -2.72 0.61
C PRO A 146 -5.21 -2.76 0.28
N VAL A 147 -5.49 -3.03 -0.98
CA VAL A 147 -6.80 -3.35 -1.53
C VAL A 147 -6.83 -4.83 -1.81
N PHE A 148 -7.56 -5.58 -0.98
CA PHE A 148 -7.73 -7.01 -1.14
C PHE A 148 -8.78 -7.28 -2.21
N LYS A 149 -8.35 -7.87 -3.32
CA LYS A 149 -9.22 -8.31 -4.41
C LYS A 149 -9.60 -9.76 -4.17
N LEU A 150 -10.89 -9.98 -3.91
CA LEU A 150 -11.44 -11.32 -3.68
C LEU A 150 -12.22 -11.76 -4.92
N ASN A 151 -12.16 -13.05 -5.22
CA ASN A 151 -12.92 -13.67 -6.30
C ASN A 151 -13.54 -15.00 -5.82
N GLU A 152 -14.36 -15.63 -6.64
CA GLU A 152 -15.07 -16.87 -6.28
C GLU A 152 -14.14 -18.05 -5.97
N LYS A 153 -12.92 -18.04 -6.52
CA LYS A 153 -11.89 -19.07 -6.30
C LYS A 153 -11.00 -18.75 -5.11
N THR A 154 -11.10 -17.55 -4.52
CA THR A 154 -10.29 -17.16 -3.37
C THR A 154 -10.61 -18.04 -2.17
N SER A 155 -9.58 -18.51 -1.48
CA SER A 155 -9.75 -19.41 -0.34
C SER A 155 -10.53 -18.73 0.80
N PRO A 156 -11.46 -19.46 1.46
CA PRO A 156 -12.19 -18.93 2.62
C PRO A 156 -11.25 -18.47 3.75
N GLU A 157 -10.11 -19.14 3.90
CA GLU A 157 -9.09 -18.80 4.89
C GLU A 157 -8.48 -17.43 4.62
N PHE A 158 -8.11 -17.15 3.36
CA PHE A 158 -7.55 -15.84 2.98
C PHE A 158 -8.60 -14.74 3.08
N ALA A 159 -9.83 -15.00 2.63
CA ALA A 159 -10.93 -14.04 2.74
C ALA A 159 -11.23 -13.68 4.21
N LYS A 160 -11.24 -14.68 5.10
CA LYS A 160 -11.38 -14.46 6.55
C LYS A 160 -10.23 -13.63 7.10
N ALA A 161 -8.99 -13.95 6.75
CA ALA A 161 -7.81 -13.20 7.19
C ALA A 161 -7.88 -11.73 6.76
N CYS A 162 -8.27 -11.46 5.50
CA CYS A 162 -8.48 -10.09 5.02
C CYS A 162 -9.53 -9.33 5.84
N TYR A 163 -10.66 -9.98 6.13
CA TYR A 163 -11.73 -9.40 6.95
C TYR A 163 -11.27 -9.09 8.37
N GLU A 164 -10.57 -10.02 9.02
CA GLU A 164 -10.04 -9.85 10.37
C GLU A 164 -9.01 -8.72 10.42
N THR A 165 -8.07 -8.67 9.48
CA THR A 165 -7.09 -7.58 9.39
C THR A 165 -7.77 -6.22 9.17
N ASN A 166 -8.76 -6.15 8.29
CA ASN A 166 -9.52 -4.92 8.05
C ASN A 166 -10.27 -4.45 9.33
N SER A 167 -10.89 -5.38 10.06
CA SER A 167 -11.64 -5.06 11.27
C SER A 167 -10.77 -4.48 12.39
N LYS A 168 -9.48 -4.88 12.47
CA LYS A 168 -8.53 -4.38 13.47
C LYS A 168 -8.07 -2.96 13.17
N LEU A 169 -7.94 -2.59 11.89
CA LEU A 169 -7.27 -1.36 11.49
C LEU A 169 -8.19 -0.13 11.41
N SER A 170 -9.51 -0.30 11.57
CA SER A 170 -10.62 0.67 11.84
C SER A 170 -10.61 2.12 11.30
N MET A 171 -9.60 2.61 10.59
CA MET A 171 -9.50 4.02 10.19
C MET A 171 -8.70 4.31 8.92
N VAL A 172 -8.14 3.29 8.25
CA VAL A 172 -7.33 3.51 7.05
C VAL A 172 -7.83 2.61 5.92
N SER A 173 -7.94 3.17 4.73
CA SER A 173 -8.67 2.74 3.52
C SER A 173 -8.31 1.35 2.96
N LEU A 174 -8.46 0.29 3.76
CA LEU A 174 -8.43 -1.09 3.32
C LEU A 174 -9.74 -1.38 2.58
N GLN A 175 -9.67 -1.47 1.26
CA GLN A 175 -10.83 -1.73 0.43
C GLN A 175 -10.89 -3.22 0.08
N LEU A 176 -11.99 -3.88 0.44
CA LEU A 176 -12.34 -5.19 -0.09
C LEU A 176 -13.08 -4.99 -1.42
N ARG A 177 -12.57 -5.56 -2.51
CA ARG A 177 -13.24 -5.54 -3.81
C ARG A 177 -13.52 -6.95 -4.30
N LEU A 178 -14.77 -7.20 -4.69
CA LEU A 178 -15.14 -8.40 -5.43
C LEU A 178 -14.79 -8.19 -6.90
N THR A 179 -13.90 -9.01 -7.42
CA THR A 179 -13.52 -9.03 -8.83
C THR A 179 -14.09 -10.28 -9.50
N GLY A 180 -14.87 -10.12 -10.56
CA GLY A 180 -15.32 -11.23 -11.41
C GLY A 180 -16.82 -11.56 -11.42
N MET A 181 -17.68 -10.77 -10.78
CA MET A 181 -19.13 -10.90 -11.01
C MET A 181 -19.47 -10.33 -12.40
N ARG A 182 -19.69 -11.22 -13.37
CA ARG A 182 -20.49 -10.91 -14.56
C ARG A 182 -21.96 -10.91 -14.21
#